data_AF-A0A8H2ZRD4-F1
#
_entry.id   AF-A0A8H2ZRD4-F1
#
_cell.length_a   1.000
_cell.length_b   1.000
_cell.length_c   1.000
_cell.angle_alpha   90.00
_cell.angle_beta   90.00
_cell.angle_gamma   90.00
#
_symmetry.space_group_name_H-M   'P 1'
#
loop_
_entity.id
_entity.type
_entity.pdbx_description
1 polymer ?
#
loop_
_entity_poly.entity_id
_entity_poly.type
_entity_poly.pdbx_seq_one_letter_code
_entity_poly.pdbx_strand_id
1 'polypeptide(L)'
;MPSLHVVNILIGLYFEHFSHQAPVLHHPTVDTNRLPSSLLSAMMIIGATYSHVKNGRRLAIVLIDIIGWNLLEITRSDNSLLRNPMTILTQALLIHTGLWCGNKRAFNVAEAYIGNAISHMRQLYESEKWNVSMQSSSVDETSRDTQVQWTRWIHEESLNRLYWFIYTIDRQFPALWNKPSTIIIGEMVDVGCPCDESFWCAPTAEQWKFTLGSATIPKPPSFAAAIGPFLFSPTTTSPAFSLGHFSSQEQQHSQSQHLSLPNLNPYTAFLVLLEIQHQIFDFSQEYLLATKFLNRQDIREAQEKLHFTPNLCPSQAIKSGFAARRQKLAYSLNLFSKTYLPRNLSTLHSKSHIFDRISIVQHHLSMLFLHIPFTDLLNSIGKLGQTGIAPAFENLKSWARDDPELAIDVALRAAEAIMEINRGLEVETSREVTIEKARAMKSGMIDTGIYGTTLLMMTHVILWAFAKVSDRKMKENLMKRLRAKEGDSTFLNILECEFQDSNEDGEGLRLDLDINIGGNLKMDHQKINAVSKVLLRSAADMLMRFGTWGVALDMALLLHLRGEG
;
A
#
# COMPACT_ATOMS: atom_id res chain seq x y z
N MET A 1 20.60 -28.56 3.78
CA MET A 1 20.84 -27.35 2.98
C MET A 1 20.57 -27.67 1.52
N PRO A 2 19.93 -26.77 0.75
CA PRO A 2 19.67 -26.99 -0.68
C PRO A 2 20.97 -27.09 -1.48
N SER A 3 20.94 -27.75 -2.64
CA SER A 3 22.09 -27.82 -3.55
C SER A 3 22.36 -26.45 -4.19
N LEU A 4 23.59 -26.19 -4.63
CA LEU A 4 23.97 -24.93 -5.30
C LEU A 4 23.06 -24.63 -6.50
N HIS A 5 22.66 -25.65 -7.26
CA HIS A 5 21.73 -25.50 -8.37
C HIS A 5 20.37 -24.94 -7.93
N VAL A 6 19.81 -25.46 -6.83
CA VAL A 6 18.54 -24.97 -6.27
C VAL A 6 18.71 -23.54 -5.76
N VAL A 7 19.82 -23.24 -5.06
CA VAL A 7 20.11 -21.88 -4.58
C VAL A 7 20.13 -20.87 -5.74
N ASN A 8 20.81 -21.20 -6.85
CA ASN A 8 20.88 -20.32 -8.02
C ASN A 8 19.50 -20.10 -8.67
N ILE A 9 18.66 -21.13 -8.75
CA ILE A 9 17.28 -20.98 -9.25
C ILE A 9 16.49 -20.02 -8.36
N LEU A 10 16.55 -20.20 -7.05
CA LEU A 10 15.80 -19.37 -6.11
C LEU A 10 16.28 -17.91 -6.16
N ILE A 11 17.59 -17.67 -6.18
CA ILE A 11 18.13 -16.31 -6.35
C ILE A 11 17.72 -15.71 -7.71
N GLY A 12 17.69 -16.52 -8.78
CA GLY A 12 17.17 -16.10 -10.08
C GLY A 12 15.74 -15.59 -10.00
N LEU A 13 14.85 -16.35 -9.32
CA LEU A 13 13.46 -15.94 -9.10
C LEU A 13 13.33 -14.66 -8.28
N TYR A 14 14.24 -14.39 -7.34
CA TYR A 14 14.28 -13.11 -6.62
C TYR A 14 14.55 -11.94 -7.59
N PHE A 15 15.54 -12.05 -8.47
CA PHE A 15 15.86 -11.00 -9.44
C PHE A 15 14.78 -10.84 -10.52
N GLU A 16 14.10 -11.93 -10.88
CA GLU A 16 13.03 -11.92 -11.87
C GLU A 16 11.76 -11.26 -11.34
N HIS A 17 11.32 -11.62 -10.12
CA HIS A 17 9.99 -11.25 -9.63
C HIS A 17 9.97 -10.18 -8.53
N PHE A 18 11.04 -10.03 -7.75
CA PHE A 18 11.01 -9.19 -6.56
C PHE A 18 11.96 -8.00 -6.56
N SER A 19 13.16 -8.12 -7.14
CA SER A 19 14.18 -7.07 -6.99
C SER A 19 13.74 -5.70 -7.55
N HIS A 20 12.79 -5.66 -8.47
CA HIS A 20 12.16 -4.42 -8.95
C HIS A 20 11.31 -3.70 -7.89
N GLN A 21 10.75 -4.43 -6.92
CA GLN A 21 10.05 -3.86 -5.77
C GLN A 21 11.01 -3.37 -4.67
N ALA A 22 12.26 -3.85 -4.70
CA ALA A 22 13.34 -3.46 -3.80
C ALA A 22 14.58 -3.02 -4.61
N PRO A 23 14.49 -1.91 -5.38
CA PRO A 23 15.46 -1.56 -6.42
C PRO A 23 16.73 -0.94 -5.82
N VAL A 24 17.34 -1.58 -4.82
CA VAL A 24 18.51 -1.11 -4.07
C VAL A 24 19.82 -1.51 -4.75
N LEU A 25 19.85 -2.70 -5.36
CA LEU A 25 21.04 -3.20 -6.04
C LEU A 25 21.03 -2.77 -7.51
N HIS A 26 22.16 -2.22 -7.96
CA HIS A 26 22.33 -1.83 -9.36
C HIS A 26 22.55 -3.08 -10.22
N HIS A 27 21.47 -3.56 -10.85
CA HIS A 27 21.46 -4.80 -11.63
C HIS A 27 22.59 -4.92 -12.66
N PRO A 28 22.96 -3.87 -13.42
CA PRO A 28 24.04 -4.00 -14.40
C PRO A 28 25.43 -4.26 -13.82
N THR A 29 25.67 -3.92 -12.55
CA THR A 29 27.00 -4.03 -11.93
C THR A 29 27.06 -5.00 -10.75
N VAL A 30 25.93 -5.59 -10.34
CA VAL A 30 25.88 -6.51 -9.20
C VAL A 30 26.57 -7.84 -9.56
N ASP A 31 27.55 -8.25 -8.74
CA ASP A 31 28.18 -9.56 -8.81
C ASP A 31 27.71 -10.39 -7.60
N THR A 32 26.85 -11.37 -7.86
CA THR A 32 26.28 -12.24 -6.83
C THR A 32 27.33 -13.03 -6.05
N ASN A 33 28.51 -13.29 -6.65
CA ASN A 33 29.58 -14.02 -5.98
C ASN A 33 30.28 -13.19 -4.90
N ARG A 34 30.11 -11.86 -4.92
CA ARG A 34 30.70 -10.93 -3.95
C ARG A 34 29.72 -10.50 -2.86
N LEU A 35 28.45 -10.89 -2.96
CA LEU A 35 27.45 -10.53 -1.97
C LEU A 35 27.62 -11.34 -0.67
N PRO A 36 27.33 -10.75 0.50
CA PRO A 36 27.36 -11.49 1.76
C PRO A 36 26.42 -12.70 1.75
N SER A 37 26.83 -13.77 2.42
CA SER A 37 26.04 -15.01 2.51
C SER A 37 24.66 -14.78 3.17
N SER A 38 24.56 -13.86 4.12
CA SER A 38 23.31 -13.46 4.76
C SER A 38 22.33 -12.83 3.76
N LEU A 39 22.82 -11.95 2.89
CA LEU A 39 22.03 -11.30 1.85
C LEU A 39 21.55 -12.32 0.80
N LEU A 40 22.46 -13.17 0.31
CA LEU A 40 22.11 -14.25 -0.63
C LEU A 40 21.06 -15.20 -0.04
N SER A 41 21.13 -15.47 1.27
CA SER A 41 20.15 -16.30 1.95
C SER A 41 18.78 -15.63 2.04
N ALA A 42 18.72 -14.32 2.28
CA ALA A 42 17.47 -13.55 2.24
C ALA A 42 16.86 -13.52 0.84
N MET A 43 17.68 -13.33 -0.21
CA MET A 43 17.24 -13.41 -1.61
C MET A 43 16.67 -14.80 -1.94
N MET A 44 17.35 -15.87 -1.51
CA MET A 44 16.89 -17.24 -1.70
C MET A 44 15.54 -17.49 -1.03
N ILE A 45 15.31 -16.97 0.19
CA ILE A 45 14.02 -17.10 0.89
C ILE A 45 12.90 -16.46 0.09
N ILE A 46 13.11 -15.23 -0.41
CA ILE A 46 12.12 -14.52 -1.21
C ILE A 46 11.90 -15.27 -2.53
N GLY A 47 12.96 -15.68 -3.22
CA GLY A 47 12.85 -16.50 -4.42
C GLY A 47 12.06 -17.80 -4.21
N ALA A 48 12.15 -18.39 -3.02
CA ALA A 48 11.38 -19.58 -2.66
C ALA A 48 9.87 -19.33 -2.63
N THR A 49 9.41 -18.10 -2.34
CA THR A 49 7.98 -17.77 -2.39
C THR A 49 7.44 -17.81 -3.82
N TYR A 50 8.27 -17.51 -4.81
CA TYR A 50 7.93 -17.56 -6.24
C TYR A 50 8.19 -18.93 -6.90
N SER A 51 8.87 -19.84 -6.21
CA SER A 51 9.28 -21.13 -6.79
C SER A 51 8.14 -22.14 -6.99
N HIS A 52 6.95 -21.90 -6.42
CA HIS A 52 5.81 -22.82 -6.37
C HIS A 52 6.15 -24.24 -5.83
N VAL A 53 7.32 -24.43 -5.21
CA VAL A 53 7.76 -25.72 -4.68
C VAL A 53 6.94 -26.09 -3.45
N LYS A 54 6.48 -27.35 -3.41
CA LYS A 54 5.75 -27.90 -2.27
C LYS A 54 6.59 -27.79 -0.99
N ASN A 55 6.01 -27.27 0.08
CA ASN A 55 6.69 -26.92 1.35
C ASN A 55 7.71 -25.76 1.29
N GLY A 56 7.86 -25.05 0.16
CA GLY A 56 8.76 -23.90 0.04
C GLY A 56 8.48 -22.80 1.07
N ARG A 57 7.19 -22.48 1.31
CA ARG A 57 6.76 -21.51 2.35
C ARG A 57 7.22 -21.92 3.76
N ARG A 58 7.06 -23.20 4.13
CA ARG A 58 7.46 -23.69 5.45
C ARG A 58 8.98 -23.59 5.64
N LEU A 59 9.74 -23.94 4.61
CA LEU A 59 11.19 -23.77 4.60
C LEU A 59 11.58 -22.28 4.74
N ALA A 60 10.95 -21.40 3.97
CA ALA A 60 11.17 -19.96 4.04
C ALA A 60 10.96 -19.42 5.46
N ILE A 61 9.83 -19.76 6.10
CA ILE A 61 9.53 -19.33 7.48
C ILE A 61 10.62 -19.76 8.47
N VAL A 62 11.08 -21.01 8.39
CA VAL A 62 12.14 -21.51 9.27
C VAL A 62 13.46 -20.78 9.01
N LEU A 63 13.80 -20.53 7.76
CA LEU A 63 15.04 -19.84 7.39
C LEU A 63 15.04 -18.36 7.78
N ILE A 64 13.88 -17.68 7.75
CA ILE A 64 13.76 -16.29 8.25
C ILE A 64 14.22 -16.21 9.71
N ASP A 65 13.71 -17.11 10.57
CA ASP A 65 14.10 -17.14 11.98
C ASP A 65 15.61 -17.41 12.13
N ILE A 66 16.13 -18.46 11.47
CA ILE A 66 17.55 -18.85 11.58
C ILE A 66 18.48 -17.70 11.16
N ILE A 67 18.24 -17.10 9.99
CA ILE A 67 19.09 -16.02 9.48
C ILE A 67 18.92 -14.76 10.34
N GLY A 68 17.69 -14.46 10.79
CA GLY A 68 17.44 -13.33 11.69
C GLY A 68 18.25 -13.42 12.99
N TRP A 69 18.28 -14.60 13.62
CA TRP A 69 19.11 -14.84 14.81
C TRP A 69 20.60 -14.70 14.53
N ASN A 70 21.09 -15.28 13.44
CA ASN A 70 22.50 -15.15 13.05
C ASN A 70 22.89 -13.69 12.79
N LEU A 71 22.03 -12.95 12.09
CA LEU A 71 22.27 -11.54 11.79
C LEU A 71 22.32 -10.70 13.06
N LEU A 72 21.40 -10.95 14.01
CA LEU A 72 21.42 -10.31 15.31
C LEU A 72 22.73 -10.58 16.06
N GLU A 73 23.16 -11.84 16.12
CA GLU A 73 24.37 -12.23 16.86
C GLU A 73 25.64 -11.62 16.26
N ILE A 74 25.75 -11.62 14.92
CA ILE A 74 26.89 -11.02 14.23
C ILE A 74 26.89 -9.50 14.42
N THR A 75 25.76 -8.82 14.29
CA THR A 75 25.67 -7.35 14.50
C THR A 75 25.93 -6.93 15.95
N ARG A 76 25.60 -7.79 16.93
CA ARG A 76 25.96 -7.56 18.34
C ARG A 76 27.46 -7.70 18.58
N SER A 77 28.09 -8.63 17.87
CA SER A 77 29.53 -8.89 18.00
C SER A 77 30.37 -7.83 17.27
N ASP A 78 29.85 -7.29 16.17
CA ASP A 78 30.50 -6.25 15.36
C ASP A 78 29.53 -5.10 15.05
N ASN A 79 29.65 -4.02 15.81
CA ASN A 79 28.83 -2.82 15.66
C ASN A 79 29.07 -2.08 14.33
N SER A 80 30.18 -2.33 13.63
CA SER A 80 30.42 -1.70 12.32
C SER A 80 29.36 -2.12 11.28
N LEU A 81 28.80 -3.32 11.45
CA LEU A 81 27.76 -3.85 10.58
C LEU A 81 26.41 -3.15 10.72
N LEU A 82 26.20 -2.40 11.80
CA LEU A 82 25.01 -1.54 11.97
C LEU A 82 25.00 -0.40 10.95
N ARG A 83 26.15 -0.05 10.38
CA ARG A 83 26.30 0.93 9.29
C ARG A 83 26.64 0.27 7.95
N ASN A 84 26.56 -1.06 7.86
CA ASN A 84 26.84 -1.74 6.60
C ASN A 84 25.55 -1.82 5.74
N PRO A 85 25.54 -1.28 4.51
CA PRO A 85 24.34 -1.22 3.68
C PRO A 85 23.82 -2.61 3.29
N MET A 86 24.70 -3.60 3.09
CA MET A 86 24.28 -4.96 2.75
C MET A 86 23.64 -5.68 3.94
N THR A 87 24.14 -5.44 5.15
CA THR A 87 23.50 -5.90 6.40
C THR A 87 22.12 -5.30 6.56
N ILE A 88 21.97 -4.00 6.37
CA ILE A 88 20.69 -3.30 6.49
C ILE A 88 19.71 -3.76 5.39
N LEU A 89 20.17 -3.94 4.15
CA LEU A 89 19.36 -4.52 3.08
C LEU A 89 18.89 -5.94 3.43
N THR A 90 19.77 -6.77 4.00
CA THR A 90 19.41 -8.12 4.48
C THR A 90 18.32 -8.04 5.54
N GLN A 91 18.44 -7.13 6.52
CA GLN A 91 17.40 -6.89 7.53
C GLN A 91 16.07 -6.50 6.87
N ALA A 92 16.09 -5.53 5.95
CA ALA A 92 14.89 -5.06 5.26
C ALA A 92 14.19 -6.18 4.46
N LEU A 93 14.95 -7.03 3.75
CA LEU A 93 14.40 -8.17 3.01
C LEU A 93 13.78 -9.24 3.94
N LEU A 94 14.43 -9.53 5.07
CA LEU A 94 13.89 -10.46 6.07
C LEU A 94 12.63 -9.91 6.74
N ILE A 95 12.61 -8.62 7.07
CA ILE A 95 11.43 -7.94 7.63
C ILE A 95 10.28 -8.00 6.62
N HIS A 96 10.53 -7.60 5.37
CA HIS A 96 9.53 -7.68 4.31
C HIS A 96 8.95 -9.10 4.21
N THR A 97 9.81 -10.11 4.13
CA THR A 97 9.34 -11.51 4.05
C THR A 97 8.56 -11.93 5.29
N GLY A 98 9.04 -11.57 6.48
CA GLY A 98 8.40 -11.91 7.76
C GLY A 98 6.99 -11.32 7.88
N LEU A 99 6.78 -10.08 7.40
CA LEU A 99 5.47 -9.45 7.35
C LEU A 99 4.49 -10.19 6.43
N TRP A 100 4.99 -10.77 5.32
CA TRP A 100 4.15 -11.26 4.22
C TRP A 100 4.09 -12.78 4.05
N CYS A 101 4.88 -13.54 4.82
CA CYS A 101 4.93 -15.00 4.75
C CYS A 101 3.71 -15.71 5.37
N GLY A 102 2.76 -14.97 5.95
CA GLY A 102 1.58 -15.53 6.62
C GLY A 102 1.95 -16.42 7.81
N ASN A 103 2.82 -15.93 8.68
CA ASN A 103 3.12 -16.61 9.93
C ASN A 103 3.08 -15.58 11.05
N LYS A 104 2.19 -15.79 12.03
CA LYS A 104 1.97 -14.83 13.12
C LYS A 104 3.24 -14.52 13.92
N ARG A 105 4.09 -15.53 14.17
CA ARG A 105 5.35 -15.33 14.89
C ARG A 105 6.33 -14.52 14.03
N ALA A 106 6.53 -14.90 12.78
CA ALA A 106 7.42 -14.18 11.86
C ALA A 106 6.96 -12.73 11.66
N PHE A 107 5.64 -12.50 11.56
CA PHE A 107 5.06 -11.17 11.51
C PHE A 107 5.41 -10.35 12.76
N ASN A 108 5.17 -10.89 13.96
CA ASN A 108 5.48 -10.18 15.21
C ASN A 108 6.97 -9.86 15.35
N VAL A 109 7.84 -10.78 14.91
CA VAL A 109 9.29 -10.55 14.89
C VAL A 109 9.63 -9.44 13.88
N ALA A 110 9.15 -9.53 12.64
CA ALA A 110 9.41 -8.50 11.63
C ALA A 110 8.93 -7.11 12.06
N GLU A 111 7.73 -7.04 12.67
CA GLU A 111 7.18 -5.81 13.25
C GLU A 111 8.07 -5.24 14.36
N ALA A 112 8.66 -6.07 15.23
CA ALA A 112 9.59 -5.58 16.24
C ALA A 112 10.91 -5.09 15.64
N TYR A 113 11.36 -5.71 14.55
CA TYR A 113 12.69 -5.46 13.96
C TYR A 113 12.72 -4.29 12.96
N ILE A 114 11.57 -3.81 12.45
CA ILE A 114 11.55 -2.63 11.57
C ILE A 114 12.18 -1.40 12.24
N GLY A 115 11.95 -1.21 13.55
CA GLY A 115 12.57 -0.13 14.32
C GLY A 115 14.11 -0.22 14.34
N ASN A 116 14.67 -1.44 14.33
CA ASN A 116 16.11 -1.65 14.27
C ASN A 116 16.65 -1.26 12.88
N ALA A 117 16.01 -1.73 11.80
CA ALA A 117 16.42 -1.39 10.44
C ALA A 117 16.37 0.12 10.18
N ILE A 118 15.33 0.81 10.67
CA ILE A 118 15.21 2.26 10.61
C ILE A 118 16.34 2.94 11.40
N SER A 119 16.61 2.47 12.62
CA SER A 119 17.68 3.03 13.46
C SER A 119 19.06 2.88 12.84
N HIS A 120 19.35 1.71 12.24
CA HIS A 120 20.58 1.45 11.52
C HIS A 120 20.70 2.32 10.27
N MET A 121 19.60 2.47 9.51
CA MET A 121 19.57 3.35 8.33
C MET A 121 19.81 4.82 8.70
N ARG A 122 19.23 5.32 9.79
CA ARG A 122 19.48 6.67 10.29
C ARG A 122 20.97 6.88 10.61
N GLN A 123 21.60 5.94 11.31
CA GLN A 123 23.03 6.01 11.64
C GLN A 123 23.91 5.98 10.39
N LEU A 124 23.60 5.10 9.43
CA LEU A 124 24.31 5.04 8.15
C LEU A 124 24.18 6.37 7.41
N TYR A 125 22.95 6.87 7.25
CA TYR A 125 22.67 8.10 6.51
C TYR A 125 23.36 9.33 7.12
N GLU A 126 23.37 9.44 8.45
CA GLU A 126 24.09 10.51 9.15
C GLU A 126 25.61 10.41 8.95
N SER A 127 26.17 9.20 9.00
CA SER A 127 27.60 8.99 8.78
C SER A 127 28.04 9.34 7.36
N GLU A 128 27.21 9.04 6.35
CA GLU A 128 27.50 9.37 4.95
C GLU A 128 27.40 10.87 4.69
N LYS A 129 26.39 11.55 5.26
CA LYS A 129 26.29 13.02 5.19
C LYS A 129 27.54 13.71 5.74
N TRP A 130 28.06 13.22 6.87
CA TRP A 130 29.30 13.73 7.46
C TRP A 130 30.51 13.51 6.55
N ASN A 131 30.64 12.30 5.97
CA ASN A 131 31.72 11.97 5.05
C ASN A 131 31.72 12.85 3.79
N VAL A 132 30.54 13.11 3.21
CA VAL A 132 30.40 13.99 2.04
C VAL A 132 30.82 15.42 2.37
N SER A 133 30.39 15.96 3.53
CA SER A 133 30.79 17.30 4.00
C SER A 133 32.31 17.44 4.18
N MET A 134 32.98 16.40 4.68
CA MET A 134 34.44 16.38 4.79
C MET A 134 35.13 16.24 3.42
N GLN A 135 34.61 15.42 2.52
CA GLN A 135 35.24 15.18 1.20
C GLN A 135 35.05 16.34 0.21
N SER A 136 33.93 17.07 0.28
CA SER A 136 33.71 18.27 -0.55
C SER A 136 34.72 19.39 -0.29
N SER A 137 35.46 19.32 0.82
CA SER A 137 36.53 20.27 1.13
C SER A 137 37.89 19.93 0.50
N SER A 138 38.07 18.74 -0.11
CA SER A 138 39.41 18.27 -0.51
C SER A 138 39.57 17.57 -1.88
N VAL A 139 38.50 17.11 -2.58
CA VAL A 139 38.71 16.17 -3.72
C VAL A 139 37.91 16.47 -5.01
N ASP A 140 37.00 17.45 -5.04
CA ASP A 140 36.01 17.54 -6.15
C ASP A 140 36.57 17.98 -7.53
N GLU A 141 37.83 18.39 -7.64
CA GLU A 141 38.43 18.76 -8.93
C GLU A 141 39.21 17.63 -9.64
N THR A 142 39.47 16.48 -9.00
CA THR A 142 40.52 15.54 -9.48
C THR A 142 40.07 14.23 -10.14
N SER A 143 38.78 13.90 -10.25
CA SER A 143 38.35 12.72 -11.04
C SER A 143 37.52 13.11 -12.28
N ARG A 144 38.20 13.45 -13.39
CA ARG A 144 37.55 13.56 -14.72
C ARG A 144 37.11 12.21 -15.30
N ASP A 145 37.48 11.11 -14.66
CA ASP A 145 37.12 9.76 -15.11
C ASP A 145 35.62 9.50 -14.89
N THR A 146 34.92 9.27 -16.00
CA THR A 146 33.49 8.98 -16.01
C THR A 146 33.17 7.67 -15.29
N GLN A 147 34.08 6.69 -15.33
CA GLN A 147 33.90 5.40 -14.65
C GLN A 147 33.91 5.55 -13.12
N VAL A 148 34.81 6.38 -12.59
CA VAL A 148 34.91 6.66 -11.15
C VAL A 148 33.67 7.42 -10.67
N GLN A 149 33.25 8.45 -11.41
CA GLN A 149 32.03 9.22 -11.11
C GLN A 149 30.79 8.32 -11.11
N TRP A 150 30.63 7.48 -12.13
CA TRP A 150 29.49 6.59 -12.24
C TRP A 150 29.45 5.55 -11.11
N THR A 151 30.60 4.96 -10.76
CA THR A 151 30.69 3.98 -9.66
C THR A 151 30.36 4.63 -8.31
N ARG A 152 30.86 5.84 -8.06
CA ARG A 152 30.52 6.62 -6.86
C ARG A 152 29.03 6.93 -6.81
N TRP A 153 28.46 7.42 -7.91
CA TRP A 153 27.04 7.72 -8.00
C TRP A 153 26.15 6.49 -7.77
N ILE A 154 26.52 5.33 -8.34
CA ILE A 154 25.79 4.06 -8.08
C ILE A 154 25.76 3.77 -6.58
N HIS A 155 26.90 3.95 -5.88
CA HIS A 155 26.96 3.72 -4.44
C HIS A 155 26.03 4.67 -3.67
N GLU A 156 26.11 5.98 -3.94
CA GLU A 156 25.26 6.99 -3.30
C GLU A 156 23.77 6.76 -3.57
N GLU A 157 23.40 6.45 -4.82
CA GLU A 157 22.02 6.17 -5.21
C GLU A 157 21.52 4.81 -4.63
N SER A 158 22.40 3.81 -4.48
CA SER A 158 22.06 2.55 -3.78
C SER A 158 21.66 2.82 -2.33
N LEU A 159 22.43 3.66 -1.63
CA LEU A 159 22.15 4.06 -0.25
C LEU A 159 20.84 4.84 -0.13
N ASN A 160 20.61 5.79 -1.05
CA ASN A 160 19.36 6.53 -1.14
C ASN A 160 18.16 5.61 -1.34
N ARG A 161 18.25 4.68 -2.29
CA ARG A 161 17.20 3.68 -2.59
C ARG A 161 16.99 2.70 -1.44
N LEU A 162 18.03 2.34 -0.69
CA LEU A 162 17.88 1.53 0.53
C LEU A 162 17.04 2.25 1.59
N TYR A 163 17.26 3.55 1.78
CA TYR A 163 16.44 4.35 2.70
C TYR A 163 14.98 4.39 2.23
N TRP A 164 14.74 4.64 0.94
CA TRP A 164 13.39 4.63 0.36
C TRP A 164 12.70 3.27 0.40
N PHE A 165 13.45 2.18 0.32
CA PHE A 165 12.90 0.83 0.49
C PHE A 165 12.44 0.59 1.94
N ILE A 166 13.24 0.97 2.93
CA ILE A 166 12.86 0.88 4.35
C ILE A 166 11.65 1.79 4.63
N TYR A 167 11.66 3.02 4.10
CA TYR A 167 10.53 3.93 4.16
C TYR A 167 9.26 3.31 3.57
N THR A 168 9.35 2.63 2.43
CA THR A 168 8.23 1.93 1.82
C THR A 168 7.66 0.85 2.74
N ILE A 169 8.51 0.05 3.40
CA ILE A 169 8.07 -0.97 4.37
C ILE A 169 7.38 -0.31 5.58
N ASP A 170 7.95 0.75 6.14
CA ASP A 170 7.38 1.47 7.29
C ASP A 170 6.03 2.17 6.94
N ARG A 171 5.89 2.69 5.72
CA ARG A 171 4.67 3.33 5.22
C ARG A 171 3.55 2.36 4.85
N GLN A 172 3.81 1.06 4.82
CA GLN A 172 2.76 0.05 4.66
C GLN A 172 1.92 -0.12 5.93
N PHE A 173 2.47 0.14 7.12
CA PHE A 173 1.78 -0.12 8.39
C PHE A 173 0.43 0.58 8.59
N PRO A 174 0.32 1.89 8.28
CA PRO A 174 -0.93 2.63 8.38
C PRO A 174 -2.08 2.00 7.60
N ALA A 175 -1.81 1.64 6.34
CA ALA A 175 -2.82 1.15 5.41
C ALA A 175 -3.17 -0.33 5.60
N LEU A 176 -2.26 -1.12 6.16
CA LEU A 176 -2.39 -2.58 6.15
C LEU A 176 -2.77 -3.13 7.52
N TRP A 177 -2.26 -2.54 8.60
CA TRP A 177 -2.51 -3.00 9.96
C TRP A 177 -3.14 -1.94 10.87
N ASN A 178 -3.43 -0.74 10.35
CA ASN A 178 -3.94 0.40 11.13
C ASN A 178 -3.01 0.67 12.34
N LYS A 179 -1.71 0.75 12.06
CA LYS A 179 -0.63 1.04 13.01
C LYS A 179 0.19 2.23 12.48
N PRO A 180 0.71 3.10 13.34
CA PRO A 180 1.50 4.24 12.90
C PRO A 180 2.81 3.79 12.27
N SER A 181 3.32 4.61 11.36
CA SER A 181 4.69 4.54 10.85
C SER A 181 5.66 5.13 11.86
N THR A 182 6.92 4.69 11.82
CA THR A 182 7.98 5.14 12.73
C THR A 182 8.81 6.29 12.15
N ILE A 183 8.96 6.35 10.83
CA ILE A 183 9.66 7.45 10.16
C ILE A 183 8.70 8.65 10.08
N ILE A 184 9.11 9.77 10.66
CA ILE A 184 8.36 11.02 10.53
C ILE A 184 8.70 11.71 9.21
N ILE A 185 7.73 12.43 8.63
CA ILE A 185 7.93 13.15 7.35
C ILE A 185 9.09 14.17 7.41
N GLY A 186 9.33 14.77 8.58
CA GLY A 186 10.40 15.72 8.82
C GLY A 186 11.80 15.16 8.56
N GLU A 187 12.01 13.86 8.76
CA GLU A 187 13.30 13.19 8.48
C GLU A 187 13.58 13.08 6.97
N MET A 188 12.54 13.15 6.14
CA MET A 188 12.61 12.92 4.71
C MET A 188 12.70 14.22 3.89
N VAL A 189 12.54 15.39 4.51
CA VAL A 189 12.44 16.71 3.84
C VAL A 189 13.59 16.96 2.86
N ASP A 190 14.83 16.72 3.32
CA ASP A 190 16.04 16.96 2.54
C ASP A 190 16.58 15.70 1.83
N VAL A 191 15.86 14.57 1.95
CA VAL A 191 16.25 13.34 1.25
C VAL A 191 15.89 13.48 -0.22
N GLY A 192 16.85 13.25 -1.11
CA GLY A 192 16.63 13.25 -2.55
C GLY A 192 15.74 12.08 -2.95
N CYS A 193 14.75 12.32 -3.80
CA CYS A 193 13.95 11.23 -4.36
C CYS A 193 14.82 10.27 -5.19
N PRO A 194 14.40 9.00 -5.39
CA PRO A 194 15.11 8.09 -6.27
C PRO A 194 15.22 8.67 -7.69
N CYS A 195 16.38 8.51 -8.33
CA CYS A 195 16.60 8.95 -9.70
C CYS A 195 15.75 8.13 -10.69
N ASP A 196 15.54 8.66 -11.89
CA ASP A 196 14.86 7.92 -12.97
C ASP A 196 15.58 6.61 -13.31
N GLU A 197 14.78 5.60 -13.66
CA GLU A 197 15.28 4.28 -14.04
C GLU A 197 16.15 4.31 -15.31
N SER A 198 16.03 5.35 -16.15
CA SER A 198 16.93 5.56 -17.29
C SER A 198 18.39 5.75 -16.85
N PHE A 199 18.63 6.43 -15.73
CA PHE A 199 19.97 6.58 -15.17
C PHE A 199 20.38 5.33 -14.39
N TRP A 200 19.47 4.80 -13.57
CA TRP A 200 19.73 3.65 -12.69
C TRP A 200 19.90 2.33 -13.43
N CYS A 201 19.39 2.21 -14.66
CA CYS A 201 19.53 1.00 -15.46
C CYS A 201 20.61 1.10 -16.54
N ALA A 202 21.35 2.22 -16.58
CA ALA A 202 22.46 2.37 -17.50
C ALA A 202 23.47 1.22 -17.30
N PRO A 203 23.86 0.47 -18.33
CA PRO A 203 24.76 -0.67 -18.21
C PRO A 203 26.25 -0.28 -18.16
N THR A 204 26.59 0.93 -18.59
CA THR A 204 27.97 1.43 -18.63
C THR A 204 28.03 2.90 -18.23
N ALA A 205 29.20 3.35 -17.77
CA ALA A 205 29.46 4.75 -17.43
C ALA A 205 29.23 5.70 -18.62
N GLU A 206 29.57 5.26 -19.83
CA GLU A 206 29.37 6.03 -21.07
C GLU A 206 27.89 6.27 -21.35
N GLN A 207 27.05 5.23 -21.23
CA GLN A 207 25.59 5.36 -21.44
C GLN A 207 24.93 6.21 -20.35
N TRP A 208 25.39 6.08 -19.11
CA TRP A 208 24.97 6.94 -18.00
C TRP A 208 25.31 8.40 -18.29
N LYS A 209 26.55 8.68 -18.71
CA LYS A 209 27.01 10.04 -19.03
C LYS A 209 26.30 10.62 -20.26
N PHE A 210 26.05 9.80 -21.28
CA PHE A 210 25.26 10.18 -22.44
C PHE A 210 23.85 10.63 -22.03
N THR A 211 23.19 9.86 -21.15
CA THR A 211 21.85 10.19 -20.64
C THR A 211 21.85 11.46 -19.80
N LEU A 212 22.93 11.76 -19.07
CA LEU A 212 23.09 12.99 -18.31
C LEU A 212 23.28 14.26 -19.16
N GLY A 213 23.81 14.12 -20.37
CA GLY A 213 24.20 15.26 -21.20
C GLY A 213 25.25 16.14 -20.51
N SER A 214 24.94 17.43 -20.33
CA SER A 214 25.85 18.40 -19.70
C SER A 214 25.89 18.32 -18.18
N ALA A 215 24.98 17.57 -17.55
CA ALA A 215 24.95 17.42 -16.10
C ALA A 215 26.14 16.57 -15.58
N THR A 216 26.57 16.87 -14.35
CA THR A 216 27.60 16.09 -13.64
C THR A 216 27.00 14.84 -13.01
N ILE A 217 25.84 14.97 -12.37
CA ILE A 217 25.06 13.89 -11.75
C ILE A 217 23.55 14.14 -11.98
N PRO A 218 22.70 13.12 -11.92
CA PRO A 218 21.26 13.33 -11.94
C PRO A 218 20.84 14.12 -10.70
N LYS A 219 19.95 15.09 -10.86
CA LYS A 219 19.44 15.92 -9.76
C LYS A 219 17.94 15.65 -9.56
N PRO A 220 17.57 14.57 -8.85
CA PRO A 220 16.18 14.35 -8.50
C PRO A 220 15.69 15.45 -7.55
N PRO A 221 14.38 15.75 -7.52
CA PRO A 221 13.83 16.69 -6.54
C PRO A 221 14.03 16.15 -5.12
N SER A 222 14.10 17.04 -4.13
CA SER A 222 13.96 16.63 -2.73
C SER A 222 12.54 16.11 -2.49
N PHE A 223 12.37 15.25 -1.49
CA PHE A 223 11.03 14.74 -1.18
C PHE A 223 10.07 15.87 -0.82
N ALA A 224 10.53 16.90 -0.09
CA ALA A 224 9.73 18.08 0.21
C ALA A 224 9.20 18.78 -1.06
N ALA A 225 10.04 18.92 -2.09
CA ALA A 225 9.62 19.50 -3.36
C ALA A 225 8.61 18.60 -4.12
N ALA A 226 8.74 17.27 -3.99
CA ALA A 226 7.83 16.32 -4.61
C ALA A 226 6.45 16.27 -3.92
N ILE A 227 6.41 16.29 -2.59
CA ILE A 227 5.18 16.13 -1.79
C ILE A 227 4.47 17.46 -1.49
N GLY A 228 5.22 18.57 -1.44
CA GLY A 228 4.72 19.89 -1.07
C GLY A 228 3.45 20.34 -1.83
N PRO A 229 3.38 20.19 -3.17
CA PRO A 229 2.18 20.53 -3.93
C PRO A 229 0.92 19.77 -3.51
N PHE A 230 1.04 18.58 -2.91
CA PHE A 230 -0.09 17.76 -2.47
C PHE A 230 -0.52 18.06 -1.03
N LEU A 231 0.40 18.48 -0.16
CA LEU A 231 0.09 18.76 1.25
C LEU A 231 -0.35 20.20 1.48
N PHE A 232 0.18 21.14 0.70
CA PHE A 232 0.00 22.58 0.92
C PHE A 232 -0.77 23.29 -0.19
N SER A 233 -1.45 22.55 -1.08
CA SER A 233 -2.23 23.17 -2.14
C SER A 233 -3.30 24.11 -1.56
N PRO A 234 -3.37 25.38 -1.99
CA PRO A 234 -4.41 26.28 -1.55
C PRO A 234 -5.75 25.83 -2.13
N THR A 235 -6.56 25.12 -1.34
CA THR A 235 -7.98 24.94 -1.65
C THR A 235 -8.65 26.30 -1.55
N THR A 236 -9.34 26.75 -2.60
CA THR A 236 -10.00 28.06 -2.76
C THR A 236 -11.11 28.37 -1.76
N THR A 237 -11.25 27.60 -0.69
CA THR A 237 -12.31 27.74 0.31
C THR A 237 -11.73 27.58 1.71
N SER A 238 -11.13 28.64 2.24
CA SER A 238 -11.20 28.96 3.68
C SER A 238 -10.90 30.46 3.90
N PRO A 239 -11.69 31.15 4.74
CA PRO A 239 -11.39 32.52 5.16
C PRO A 239 -10.11 32.50 5.98
N ALA A 240 -9.20 33.43 5.72
CA ALA A 240 -7.97 33.58 6.47
C ALA A 240 -8.30 33.85 7.95
N PHE A 241 -8.02 32.90 8.83
CA PHE A 241 -7.76 33.24 10.22
C PHE A 241 -6.32 33.77 10.27
N SER A 242 -6.20 35.08 10.13
CA SER A 242 -4.95 35.79 10.42
C SER A 242 -4.63 35.63 11.91
N LEU A 243 -3.71 34.72 12.22
CA LEU A 243 -3.04 34.75 13.51
C LEU A 243 -1.84 35.69 13.37
N GLY A 244 -1.95 36.88 13.97
CA GLY A 244 -0.81 37.74 14.25
C GLY A 244 -0.59 38.88 13.26
N HIS A 245 -0.96 40.08 13.73
CA HIS A 245 -0.37 41.33 13.29
C HIS A 245 1.17 41.27 13.44
N PHE A 246 1.88 41.20 12.32
CA PHE A 246 3.07 42.01 12.10
C PHE A 246 2.91 42.61 10.70
N SER A 247 2.48 43.86 10.68
CA SER A 247 2.31 44.68 9.49
C SER A 247 3.63 44.85 8.75
N SER A 248 3.63 44.62 7.43
CA SER A 248 4.25 45.50 6.42
C SER A 248 3.87 45.06 5.00
N GLN A 249 3.07 45.91 4.35
CA GLN A 249 2.86 46.04 2.91
C GLN A 249 2.15 44.90 2.15
N GLU A 250 0.83 45.07 2.05
CA GLU A 250 0.02 44.55 0.97
C GLU A 250 0.49 45.12 -0.38
N GLN A 251 1.03 44.25 -1.24
CA GLN A 251 0.86 44.39 -2.68
C GLN A 251 -0.03 43.25 -3.16
N GLN A 252 -1.25 43.61 -3.51
CA GLN A 252 -2.18 42.79 -4.27
C GLN A 252 -1.56 42.49 -5.65
N HIS A 253 -1.10 41.26 -5.83
CA HIS A 253 -1.06 40.60 -7.14
C HIS A 253 -1.76 39.26 -6.99
N SER A 254 -3.08 39.28 -7.19
CA SER A 254 -3.89 38.09 -7.43
C SER A 254 -3.56 37.53 -8.81
N GLN A 255 -2.37 36.94 -8.96
CA GLN A 255 -2.14 35.95 -10.00
C GLN A 255 -2.37 34.59 -9.35
N SER A 256 -3.39 33.89 -9.81
CA SER A 256 -3.55 32.46 -9.59
C SER A 256 -2.32 31.76 -10.17
N GLN A 257 -1.24 31.66 -9.39
CA GLN A 257 -0.09 30.85 -9.76
C GLN A 257 -0.57 29.41 -9.76
N HIS A 258 -0.88 28.91 -10.95
CA HIS A 258 -1.02 27.49 -11.21
C HIS A 258 0.26 26.84 -10.70
N LEU A 259 0.23 26.14 -9.56
CA LEU A 259 1.41 25.42 -9.07
C LEU A 259 1.81 24.45 -10.18
N SER A 260 2.96 24.67 -10.81
CA SER A 260 3.51 23.74 -11.79
C SER A 260 3.89 22.47 -11.05
N LEU A 261 3.14 21.40 -11.26
CA LEU A 261 3.41 20.11 -10.63
C LEU A 261 4.74 19.54 -11.15
N PRO A 262 5.58 18.95 -10.28
CA PRO A 262 6.84 18.37 -10.70
C PRO A 262 6.60 17.15 -11.60
N ASN A 263 7.44 16.95 -12.61
CA ASN A 263 7.39 15.72 -13.39
C ASN A 263 8.08 14.59 -12.61
N LEU A 264 7.33 13.84 -11.82
CA LEU A 264 7.86 12.78 -10.97
C LEU A 264 8.02 11.47 -11.74
N ASN A 265 9.12 10.75 -11.50
CA ASN A 265 9.26 9.37 -11.98
C ASN A 265 8.30 8.42 -11.23
N PRO A 266 8.00 7.22 -11.77
CA PRO A 266 7.01 6.33 -11.16
C PRO A 266 7.33 5.93 -9.72
N TYR A 267 8.61 5.73 -9.38
CA TYR A 267 9.00 5.37 -8.02
C TYR A 267 8.75 6.53 -7.05
N THR A 268 9.12 7.75 -7.42
CA THR A 268 8.88 8.95 -6.61
C THR A 268 7.39 9.25 -6.46
N ALA A 269 6.61 9.10 -7.54
CA ALA A 269 5.16 9.26 -7.48
C ALA A 269 4.52 8.25 -6.51
N PHE A 270 4.97 7.00 -6.53
CA PHE A 270 4.54 5.99 -5.56
C PHE A 270 4.86 6.40 -4.11
N LEU A 271 6.06 6.90 -3.83
CA LEU A 271 6.44 7.38 -2.50
C LEU A 271 5.58 8.56 -2.01
N VAL A 272 5.27 9.50 -2.91
CA VAL A 272 4.34 10.61 -2.64
C VAL A 272 2.95 10.09 -2.28
N LEU A 273 2.46 9.07 -2.99
CA LEU A 273 1.15 8.48 -2.71
C LEU A 273 1.11 7.74 -1.36
N LEU A 274 2.19 7.05 -0.97
CA LEU A 274 2.31 6.45 0.36
C LEU A 274 2.22 7.51 1.47
N GLU A 275 2.84 8.67 1.28
CA GLU A 275 2.74 9.77 2.24
C GLU A 275 1.33 10.34 2.31
N ILE A 276 0.67 10.59 1.17
CA ILE A 276 -0.74 11.03 1.16
C ILE A 276 -1.62 10.03 1.92
N GLN A 277 -1.39 8.73 1.73
CA GLN A 277 -2.13 7.70 2.46
C GLN A 277 -1.83 7.70 3.96
N HIS A 278 -0.59 7.96 4.36
CA HIS A 278 -0.26 8.14 5.77
C HIS A 278 -1.02 9.33 6.38
N GLN A 279 -1.14 10.46 5.66
CA GLN A 279 -1.96 11.60 6.10
C GLN A 279 -3.44 11.24 6.25
N ILE A 280 -3.96 10.33 5.43
CA ILE A 280 -5.33 9.79 5.54
C ILE A 280 -5.49 8.93 6.79
N PHE A 281 -4.49 8.12 7.11
CA PHE A 281 -4.48 7.35 8.35
C PHE A 281 -4.50 8.28 9.58
N ASP A 282 -3.64 9.31 9.63
CA ASP A 282 -3.60 10.26 10.74
C ASP A 282 -4.95 10.97 10.90
N PHE A 283 -5.52 11.44 9.78
CA PHE A 283 -6.87 11.99 9.74
C PHE A 283 -7.91 11.00 10.32
N SER A 284 -7.83 9.72 9.94
CA SER A 284 -8.76 8.68 10.42
C SER A 284 -8.63 8.46 11.93
N GLN A 285 -7.41 8.42 12.47
CA GLN A 285 -7.18 8.26 13.91
C GLN A 285 -7.68 9.47 14.71
N GLU A 286 -7.38 10.68 14.25
CA GLU A 286 -7.86 11.92 14.87
C GLU A 286 -9.39 12.03 14.82
N TYR A 287 -10.00 11.65 13.69
CA TYR A 287 -11.45 11.64 13.53
C TYR A 287 -12.11 10.65 14.47
N LEU A 288 -11.53 9.46 14.66
CA LEU A 288 -12.01 8.45 15.60
C LEU A 288 -11.95 8.97 17.05
N LEU A 289 -10.85 9.63 17.43
CA LEU A 289 -10.70 10.26 18.73
C LEU A 289 -11.76 11.35 18.96
N ALA A 290 -11.92 12.24 17.97
CA ALA A 290 -12.90 13.33 18.02
C ALA A 290 -14.34 12.81 18.12
N THR A 291 -14.70 11.77 17.37
CA THR A 291 -16.05 11.19 17.41
C THR A 291 -16.38 10.64 18.79
N LYS A 292 -15.43 9.94 19.44
CA LYS A 292 -15.60 9.44 20.81
C LYS A 292 -15.71 10.56 21.84
N PHE A 293 -14.99 11.66 21.63
CA PHE A 293 -15.07 12.85 22.48
C PHE A 293 -16.43 13.56 22.31
N LEU A 294 -16.85 13.80 21.07
CA LEU A 294 -18.11 14.48 20.75
C LEU A 294 -19.33 13.71 21.23
N ASN A 295 -19.36 12.38 21.13
CA ASN A 295 -20.47 11.58 21.65
C ASN A 295 -20.70 11.79 23.16
N ARG A 296 -19.66 12.14 23.93
CA ARG A 296 -19.79 12.48 25.36
C ARG A 296 -20.30 13.91 25.57
N GLN A 297 -19.99 14.81 24.63
CA GLN A 297 -20.27 16.23 24.74
C GLN A 297 -21.64 16.60 24.16
N ASP A 298 -22.07 15.97 23.06
CA ASP A 298 -23.42 16.12 22.49
C ASP A 298 -24.49 15.75 23.54
N ILE A 299 -24.23 14.79 24.45
CA ILE A 299 -25.10 14.46 25.60
C ILE A 299 -25.21 15.65 26.58
N ARG A 300 -24.11 16.37 26.84
CA ARG A 300 -24.08 17.52 27.76
C ARG A 300 -24.66 18.77 27.11
N GLU A 301 -24.33 19.03 25.84
CA GLU A 301 -24.85 20.17 25.07
C GLU A 301 -26.37 20.05 24.83
N ALA A 302 -26.90 18.82 24.65
CA ALA A 302 -28.34 18.58 24.61
C ALA A 302 -29.06 18.92 25.93
N GLN A 303 -28.36 18.82 27.07
CA GLN A 303 -28.86 19.23 28.38
C GLN A 303 -28.78 20.75 28.59
N GLU A 304 -27.81 21.43 27.97
CA GLU A 304 -27.55 22.87 28.13
C GLU A 304 -28.26 23.77 27.10
N LYS A 305 -28.74 23.23 25.97
CA LYS A 305 -29.45 23.97 24.88
C LYS A 305 -30.78 24.63 25.28
N LEU A 306 -31.14 24.65 26.56
CA LEU A 306 -32.22 25.48 27.11
C LEU A 306 -31.89 26.98 27.14
N HIS A 307 -30.65 27.40 26.89
CA HIS A 307 -30.26 28.80 26.82
C HIS A 307 -29.56 29.15 25.49
N PHE A 308 -30.12 30.15 24.80
CA PHE A 308 -29.76 30.59 23.45
C PHE A 308 -28.33 31.18 23.41
N THR A 309 -27.42 30.63 22.61
CA THR A 309 -26.12 31.25 22.30
C THR A 309 -25.90 31.34 20.77
N PRO A 310 -25.46 32.50 20.23
CA PRO A 310 -25.37 32.74 18.78
C PRO A 310 -24.05 32.32 18.12
N ASN A 311 -23.11 31.70 18.84
CA ASN A 311 -21.82 31.24 18.30
C ASN A 311 -21.89 29.77 17.86
N LEU A 312 -21.07 29.38 16.86
CA LEU A 312 -20.92 27.96 16.49
C LEU A 312 -20.54 27.15 17.74
N CYS A 313 -21.31 26.11 17.99
CA CYS A 313 -21.02 25.20 19.09
C CYS A 313 -19.67 24.52 18.85
N PRO A 314 -18.82 24.27 19.87
CA PRO A 314 -17.54 23.60 19.71
C PRO A 314 -17.63 22.28 18.92
N SER A 315 -18.71 21.52 19.13
CA SER A 315 -19.02 20.30 18.39
C SER A 315 -19.17 20.51 16.88
N GLN A 316 -19.82 21.60 16.47
CA GLN A 316 -20.00 21.96 15.06
C GLN A 316 -18.69 22.46 14.42
N ALA A 317 -17.89 23.23 15.16
CA ALA A 317 -16.58 23.70 14.69
C ALA A 317 -15.60 22.54 14.45
N ILE A 318 -15.61 21.53 15.33
CA ILE A 318 -14.80 20.32 15.16
C ILE A 318 -15.26 19.54 13.91
N LYS A 319 -16.57 19.30 13.76
CA LYS A 319 -17.15 18.59 12.60
C LYS A 319 -16.80 19.29 11.28
N SER A 320 -16.90 20.63 11.22
CA SER A 320 -16.56 21.40 10.01
C SER A 320 -15.05 21.36 9.69
N GLY A 321 -14.19 21.40 10.72
CA GLY A 321 -12.74 21.24 10.55
C GLY A 321 -12.35 19.88 9.93
N PHE A 322 -12.95 18.79 10.39
CA PHE A 322 -12.73 17.46 9.80
C PHE A 322 -13.28 17.35 8.37
N ALA A 323 -14.43 17.94 8.07
CA ALA A 323 -14.96 17.99 6.71
C ALA A 323 -13.99 18.72 5.76
N ALA A 324 -13.45 19.87 6.19
CA ALA A 324 -12.46 20.62 5.43
C ALA A 324 -11.16 19.83 5.21
N ARG A 325 -10.64 19.15 6.26
CA ARG A 325 -9.44 18.29 6.12
C ARG A 325 -9.69 17.10 5.18
N ARG A 326 -10.85 16.45 5.27
CA ARG A 326 -11.25 15.38 4.34
C ARG A 326 -11.26 15.87 2.89
N GLN A 327 -11.83 17.04 2.63
CA GLN A 327 -11.89 17.62 1.30
C GLN A 327 -10.50 17.94 0.75
N LYS A 328 -9.58 18.45 1.58
CA LYS A 328 -8.18 18.68 1.20
C LYS A 328 -7.49 17.38 0.78
N LEU A 329 -7.62 16.32 1.58
CA LEU A 329 -7.03 15.01 1.25
C LEU A 329 -7.63 14.40 -0.02
N ALA A 330 -8.95 14.52 -0.21
CA ALA A 330 -9.62 14.08 -1.43
C ALA A 330 -9.13 14.85 -2.66
N TYR A 331 -8.93 16.17 -2.51
CA TYR A 331 -8.36 17.00 -3.57
C TYR A 331 -6.93 16.54 -3.91
N SER A 332 -6.07 16.28 -2.92
CA SER A 332 -4.70 15.80 -3.14
C SER A 332 -4.66 14.46 -3.88
N LEU A 333 -5.52 13.50 -3.50
CA LEU A 333 -5.65 12.23 -4.21
C LEU A 333 -6.14 12.42 -5.66
N ASN A 334 -7.13 13.27 -5.87
CA ASN A 334 -7.65 13.56 -7.21
C ASN A 334 -6.58 14.26 -8.08
N LEU A 335 -5.86 15.23 -7.52
CA LEU A 335 -4.77 15.92 -8.20
C LEU A 335 -3.66 14.94 -8.60
N PHE A 336 -3.27 14.07 -7.67
CA PHE A 336 -2.30 13.00 -7.92
C PHE A 336 -2.77 12.10 -9.06
N SER A 337 -4.01 11.61 -8.97
CA SER A 337 -4.58 10.68 -9.96
C SER A 337 -4.56 11.26 -11.36
N LYS A 338 -5.03 12.49 -11.55
CA LYS A 338 -5.08 13.16 -12.86
C LYS A 338 -3.69 13.41 -13.44
N THR A 339 -2.69 13.60 -12.58
CA THR A 339 -1.35 13.99 -13.02
C THR A 339 -0.48 12.77 -13.35
N TYR A 340 -0.56 11.71 -12.54
CA TYR A 340 0.42 10.62 -12.60
C TYR A 340 -0.12 9.24 -12.89
N LEU A 341 -1.44 9.00 -12.87
CA LEU A 341 -2.01 7.68 -13.20
C LEU A 341 -2.31 7.47 -14.71
N PRO A 342 -2.63 8.51 -15.52
CA PRO A 342 -2.83 8.35 -16.97
C PRO A 342 -1.56 8.01 -17.78
N ARG A 343 -0.48 7.51 -17.16
CA ARG A 343 0.80 7.33 -17.86
C ARG A 343 0.65 6.31 -18.97
N ASN A 344 1.12 6.69 -20.15
CA ASN A 344 1.28 5.72 -21.22
C ASN A 344 2.45 4.79 -20.86
N LEU A 345 2.13 3.53 -20.54
CA LEU A 345 3.12 2.51 -20.21
C LEU A 345 4.19 2.37 -21.31
N SER A 346 3.87 2.69 -22.58
CA SER A 346 4.84 2.59 -23.69
C SER A 346 5.98 3.62 -23.62
N THR A 347 5.83 4.69 -22.84
CA THR A 347 6.86 5.74 -22.71
C THR A 347 7.73 5.56 -21.46
N LEU A 348 7.40 4.61 -20.59
CA LEU A 348 8.14 4.34 -19.36
C LEU A 348 9.25 3.33 -19.61
N HIS A 349 10.32 3.42 -18.82
CA HIS A 349 11.33 2.38 -18.78
C HIS A 349 10.71 1.08 -18.23
N SER A 350 11.00 -0.07 -18.85
CA SER A 350 10.35 -1.36 -18.54
C SER A 350 10.37 -1.74 -17.05
N LYS A 351 11.43 -1.37 -16.34
CA LYS A 351 11.59 -1.62 -14.90
C LYS A 351 10.80 -0.68 -13.98
N SER A 352 10.27 0.43 -14.50
CA SER A 352 9.43 1.38 -13.73
C SER A 352 7.96 1.02 -13.68
N HIS A 353 7.49 0.07 -14.51
CA HIS A 353 6.07 -0.27 -14.62
C HIS A 353 5.47 -0.79 -13.30
N ILE A 354 6.30 -1.42 -12.45
CA ILE A 354 5.84 -1.98 -11.19
C ILE A 354 5.30 -0.88 -10.24
N PHE A 355 6.01 0.23 -10.09
CA PHE A 355 5.59 1.32 -9.20
C PHE A 355 4.37 2.07 -9.73
N ASP A 356 4.23 2.15 -11.05
CA ASP A 356 3.04 2.72 -11.69
C ASP A 356 1.80 1.85 -11.40
N ARG A 357 1.90 0.54 -11.63
CA ARG A 357 0.82 -0.42 -11.31
C ARG A 357 0.47 -0.42 -9.82
N ILE A 358 1.47 -0.43 -8.94
CA ILE A 358 1.26 -0.35 -7.49
C ILE A 358 0.59 0.99 -7.14
N SER A 359 0.95 2.10 -7.78
CA SER A 359 0.33 3.41 -7.52
C SER A 359 -1.16 3.43 -7.86
N ILE A 360 -1.59 2.75 -8.93
CA ILE A 360 -3.01 2.61 -9.26
C ILE A 360 -3.74 1.88 -8.13
N VAL A 361 -3.25 0.71 -7.72
CA VAL A 361 -3.82 -0.10 -6.64
C VAL A 361 -3.87 0.70 -5.33
N GLN A 362 -2.79 1.37 -4.99
CA GLN A 362 -2.67 2.15 -3.77
C GLN A 362 -3.56 3.39 -3.76
N HIS A 363 -3.82 3.98 -4.93
CA HIS A 363 -4.73 5.10 -5.06
C HIS A 363 -6.17 4.65 -4.77
N HIS A 364 -6.61 3.52 -5.32
CA HIS A 364 -7.92 2.94 -5.00
C HIS A 364 -8.08 2.69 -3.50
N LEU A 365 -7.06 2.07 -2.87
CA LEU A 365 -7.07 1.79 -1.44
C LEU A 365 -7.17 3.08 -0.61
N SER A 366 -6.36 4.09 -0.95
CA SER A 366 -6.36 5.40 -0.29
C SER A 366 -7.70 6.13 -0.42
N MET A 367 -8.33 6.09 -1.60
CA MET A 367 -9.65 6.67 -1.83
C MET A 367 -10.72 6.01 -0.96
N LEU A 368 -10.70 4.69 -0.83
CA LEU A 368 -11.64 3.97 0.03
C LEU A 368 -11.42 4.38 1.50
N PHE A 369 -10.19 4.27 2.02
CA PHE A 369 -9.88 4.55 3.43
C PHE A 369 -10.10 6.01 3.86
N LEU A 370 -10.13 6.96 2.92
CA LEU A 370 -10.52 8.33 3.23
C LEU A 370 -12.00 8.47 3.64
N HIS A 371 -12.85 7.58 3.13
CA HIS A 371 -14.29 7.72 3.22
C HIS A 371 -14.96 6.71 4.16
N ILE A 372 -14.34 5.56 4.41
CA ILE A 372 -14.85 4.55 5.35
C ILE A 372 -13.88 4.31 6.51
N PRO A 373 -14.35 4.20 7.77
CA PRO A 373 -13.47 3.99 8.92
C PRO A 373 -12.73 2.64 8.85
N PHE A 374 -11.43 2.68 8.59
CA PHE A 374 -10.61 1.48 8.46
C PHE A 374 -10.59 0.63 9.75
N THR A 375 -10.59 1.29 10.92
CA THR A 375 -10.64 0.62 12.22
C THR A 375 -11.91 -0.23 12.38
N ASP A 376 -13.08 0.32 12.03
CA ASP A 376 -14.35 -0.40 12.15
C ASP A 376 -14.46 -1.54 11.12
N LEU A 377 -13.93 -1.35 9.91
CA LEU A 377 -13.82 -2.43 8.92
C LEU A 377 -13.01 -3.62 9.46
N LEU A 378 -11.82 -3.37 10.03
CA LEU A 378 -11.01 -4.44 10.61
C LEU A 378 -11.68 -5.08 11.84
N ASN A 379 -12.38 -4.30 12.65
CA ASN A 379 -13.10 -4.82 13.82
C ASN A 379 -14.33 -5.64 13.42
N SER A 380 -14.99 -5.32 12.31
CA SER A 380 -16.14 -6.07 11.79
C SER A 380 -15.77 -7.51 11.42
N ILE A 381 -14.53 -7.75 10.96
CA ILE A 381 -13.99 -9.08 10.69
C ILE A 381 -13.31 -9.73 11.93
N GLY A 382 -13.27 -9.01 13.05
CA GLY A 382 -12.89 -9.53 14.36
C GLY A 382 -11.45 -9.27 14.79
N LYS A 383 -10.81 -8.19 14.33
CA LYS A 383 -9.46 -7.80 14.78
C LYS A 383 -9.34 -7.67 16.31
N LEU A 384 -10.36 -7.14 16.98
CA LEU A 384 -10.44 -7.04 18.45
C LEU A 384 -11.12 -8.25 19.12
N GLY A 385 -11.32 -9.35 18.39
CA GLY A 385 -12.14 -10.47 18.84
C GLY A 385 -13.64 -10.22 18.69
N GLN A 386 -14.45 -11.14 19.24
CA GLN A 386 -15.91 -11.14 19.04
C GLN A 386 -16.60 -9.91 19.64
N THR A 387 -16.09 -9.38 20.75
CA THR A 387 -16.68 -8.21 21.45
C THR A 387 -16.56 -6.92 20.64
N GLY A 388 -15.60 -6.83 19.71
CA GLY A 388 -15.41 -5.67 18.84
C GLY A 388 -16.31 -5.63 17.61
N ILE A 389 -16.97 -6.74 17.26
CA ILE A 389 -17.73 -6.86 16.00
C ILE A 389 -19.02 -6.03 16.06
N ALA A 390 -19.84 -6.20 17.09
CA ALA A 390 -21.12 -5.49 17.19
C ALA A 390 -20.96 -3.96 17.25
N PRO A 391 -20.06 -3.40 18.09
CA PRO A 391 -19.81 -1.95 18.08
C PRO A 391 -19.33 -1.42 16.72
N ALA A 392 -18.50 -2.18 16.01
CA ALA A 392 -18.02 -1.79 14.69
C ALA A 392 -19.16 -1.70 13.67
N PHE A 393 -20.09 -2.67 13.68
CA PHE A 393 -21.26 -2.63 12.81
C PHE A 393 -22.22 -1.50 13.14
N GLU A 394 -22.43 -1.17 14.42
CA GLU A 394 -23.22 -0.01 14.81
C GLU A 394 -22.59 1.31 14.32
N ASN A 395 -21.27 1.45 14.43
CA ASN A 395 -20.55 2.61 13.89
C ASN A 395 -20.69 2.71 12.36
N LEU A 396 -20.50 1.59 11.64
CA LEU A 396 -20.65 1.54 10.19
C LEU A 396 -22.09 1.81 9.75
N LYS A 397 -23.09 1.40 10.54
CA LYS A 397 -24.49 1.72 10.31
C LYS A 397 -24.79 3.20 10.51
N SER A 398 -24.23 3.82 11.53
CA SER A 398 -24.32 5.29 11.69
C SER A 398 -23.67 6.00 10.50
N TRP A 399 -22.46 5.61 10.12
CA TRP A 399 -21.74 6.16 8.97
C TRP A 399 -22.57 6.09 7.69
N ALA A 400 -23.16 4.94 7.39
CA ALA A 400 -23.98 4.74 6.19
C ALA A 400 -25.28 5.56 6.23
N ARG A 401 -25.85 5.79 7.42
CA ARG A 401 -27.06 6.62 7.60
C ARG A 401 -26.77 8.11 7.51
N ASP A 402 -25.61 8.54 7.99
CA ASP A 402 -25.22 9.95 8.06
C ASP A 402 -24.96 10.53 6.65
N ASP A 403 -24.42 9.73 5.72
CA ASP A 403 -24.26 10.09 4.31
C ASP A 403 -24.49 8.87 3.39
N PRO A 404 -25.76 8.56 3.05
CA PRO A 404 -26.10 7.39 2.24
C PRO A 404 -25.50 7.42 0.83
N GLU A 405 -25.39 8.59 0.22
CA GLU A 405 -24.82 8.72 -1.13
C GLU A 405 -23.31 8.45 -1.12
N LEU A 406 -22.57 8.97 -0.12
CA LEU A 406 -21.17 8.62 0.05
C LEU A 406 -20.96 7.12 0.28
N ALA A 407 -21.83 6.50 1.09
CA ALA A 407 -21.75 5.06 1.34
C ALA A 407 -21.96 4.23 0.06
N ILE A 408 -22.93 4.62 -0.78
CA ILE A 408 -23.15 4.02 -2.11
C ILE A 408 -21.93 4.23 -3.01
N ASP A 409 -21.35 5.43 -3.03
CA ASP A 409 -20.17 5.73 -3.86
C ASP A 409 -18.93 4.94 -3.43
N VAL A 410 -18.73 4.73 -2.13
CA VAL A 410 -17.66 3.86 -1.60
C VAL A 410 -17.87 2.41 -2.04
N ALA A 411 -19.10 1.90 -1.91
CA ALA A 411 -19.44 0.54 -2.35
C ALA A 411 -19.30 0.39 -3.87
N LEU A 412 -19.72 1.38 -4.66
CA LEU A 412 -19.57 1.42 -6.11
C LEU A 412 -18.09 1.34 -6.51
N ARG A 413 -17.23 2.15 -5.89
CA ARG A 413 -15.78 2.11 -6.14
C ARG A 413 -15.14 0.77 -5.75
N ALA A 414 -15.61 0.16 -4.66
CA ALA A 414 -15.12 -1.15 -4.24
C ALA A 414 -15.50 -2.25 -5.24
N ALA A 415 -16.74 -2.23 -5.74
CA ALA A 415 -17.21 -3.15 -6.78
C ALA A 415 -16.46 -2.93 -8.10
N GLU A 416 -16.29 -1.68 -8.55
CA GLU A 416 -15.53 -1.35 -9.76
C GLU A 416 -14.08 -1.85 -9.69
N ALA A 417 -13.43 -1.72 -8.53
CA ALA A 417 -12.09 -2.24 -8.34
C ALA A 417 -12.04 -3.78 -8.47
N ILE A 418 -13.02 -4.49 -7.90
CA ILE A 418 -13.11 -5.97 -8.04
C ILE A 418 -13.40 -6.37 -9.49
N MET A 419 -14.28 -5.65 -10.17
CA MET A 419 -14.65 -5.92 -11.56
C MET A 419 -13.46 -5.72 -12.50
N GLU A 420 -12.68 -4.64 -12.33
CA GLU A 420 -11.46 -4.44 -13.13
C GLU A 420 -10.40 -5.52 -12.84
N ILE A 421 -10.29 -5.97 -11.59
CA ILE A 421 -9.47 -7.12 -11.20
C ILE A 421 -9.95 -8.40 -11.92
N ASN A 422 -11.25 -8.67 -11.92
CA ASN A 422 -11.84 -9.86 -12.53
C ASN A 422 -11.76 -9.85 -14.07
N ARG A 423 -11.92 -8.69 -14.70
CA ARG A 423 -11.76 -8.52 -16.14
C ARG A 423 -10.35 -8.92 -16.59
N GLY A 424 -9.33 -8.68 -15.76
CA GLY A 424 -7.97 -9.16 -16.01
C GLY A 424 -7.82 -10.69 -15.91
N LEU A 425 -8.72 -11.38 -15.22
CA LEU A 425 -8.71 -12.83 -14.97
C LEU A 425 -9.60 -13.61 -15.97
N GLU A 426 -10.76 -13.08 -16.38
CA GLU A 426 -11.73 -13.76 -17.26
C GLU A 426 -11.32 -13.79 -18.74
N VAL A 427 -10.43 -12.90 -19.18
CA VAL A 427 -9.84 -12.91 -20.55
C VAL A 427 -9.02 -14.20 -20.80
N GLU A 428 -8.75 -15.02 -19.78
CA GLU A 428 -8.12 -16.34 -19.92
C GLU A 428 -9.05 -17.45 -20.43
N THR A 429 -10.38 -17.35 -20.26
CA THR A 429 -11.31 -18.45 -20.63
C THR A 429 -11.90 -18.31 -22.03
N SER A 430 -11.75 -17.16 -22.68
CA SER A 430 -12.28 -16.86 -24.01
C SER A 430 -11.13 -16.60 -24.98
N ARG A 431 -10.85 -17.52 -25.91
CA ARG A 431 -9.76 -17.39 -26.89
C ARG A 431 -9.93 -16.14 -27.79
N GLU A 432 -8.77 -15.65 -28.25
CA GLU A 432 -8.53 -14.55 -29.21
C GLU A 432 -8.36 -13.12 -28.65
N VAL A 433 -7.51 -12.97 -27.62
CA VAL A 433 -6.71 -11.76 -27.44
C VAL A 433 -5.24 -12.17 -27.47
N THR A 434 -4.37 -11.37 -28.11
CA THR A 434 -2.93 -11.65 -28.27
C THR A 434 -2.33 -12.10 -26.94
N ILE A 435 -1.76 -13.31 -26.93
CA ILE A 435 -1.25 -14.05 -25.77
C ILE A 435 -0.35 -13.19 -24.86
N GLU A 436 0.35 -12.20 -25.41
CA GLU A 436 1.19 -11.27 -24.67
C GLU A 436 0.43 -10.27 -23.80
N LYS A 437 -0.72 -9.75 -24.24
CA LYS A 437 -1.48 -8.72 -23.53
C LYS A 437 -2.24 -9.30 -22.32
N ALA A 438 -2.77 -10.52 -22.44
CA ALA A 438 -3.40 -11.25 -21.35
C ALA A 438 -2.38 -11.74 -20.31
N ARG A 439 -1.21 -12.24 -20.76
CA ARG A 439 -0.09 -12.61 -19.88
C ARG A 439 0.44 -11.39 -19.11
N ALA A 440 0.54 -10.22 -19.74
CA ALA A 440 0.96 -8.96 -19.11
C ALA A 440 -0.04 -8.37 -18.10
N MET A 441 -1.34 -8.70 -18.19
CA MET A 441 -2.39 -8.23 -17.28
C MET A 441 -2.48 -9.09 -16.01
N LYS A 442 -2.46 -10.42 -16.16
CA LYS A 442 -2.33 -11.37 -15.03
C LYS A 442 -0.99 -11.23 -14.32
N SER A 443 0.10 -11.04 -15.08
CA SER A 443 1.40 -10.63 -14.53
C SER A 443 1.22 -9.37 -13.71
N GLY A 444 0.72 -8.28 -14.30
CA GLY A 444 0.65 -6.98 -13.63
C GLY A 444 -0.03 -6.89 -12.27
N MET A 445 -1.06 -7.70 -12.01
CA MET A 445 -1.79 -7.67 -10.74
C MET A 445 -1.17 -8.60 -9.70
N ILE A 446 -0.72 -9.80 -10.10
CA ILE A 446 0.09 -10.70 -9.26
C ILE A 446 1.43 -10.02 -8.93
N ASP A 447 1.98 -9.26 -9.88
CA ASP A 447 3.22 -8.49 -9.75
C ASP A 447 3.07 -7.33 -8.75
N THR A 448 1.85 -6.77 -8.55
CA THR A 448 1.61 -5.78 -7.47
C THR A 448 1.67 -6.39 -6.07
N GLY A 449 1.75 -7.73 -5.98
CA GLY A 449 2.00 -8.48 -4.76
C GLY A 449 1.04 -8.17 -3.62
N ILE A 450 1.60 -7.69 -2.52
CA ILE A 450 0.91 -7.40 -1.26
C ILE A 450 -0.16 -6.31 -1.38
N TYR A 451 0.04 -5.34 -2.28
CA TYR A 451 -0.88 -4.21 -2.45
C TYR A 451 -2.17 -4.66 -3.13
N GLY A 452 -2.05 -5.47 -4.19
CA GLY A 452 -3.19 -6.06 -4.87
C GLY A 452 -3.98 -7.01 -3.96
N THR A 453 -3.26 -7.83 -3.19
CA THR A 453 -3.87 -8.72 -2.16
C THR A 453 -4.70 -7.93 -1.15
N THR A 454 -4.15 -6.83 -0.64
CA THR A 454 -4.84 -5.97 0.33
C THR A 454 -6.06 -5.30 -0.29
N LEU A 455 -5.93 -4.69 -1.47
CA LEU A 455 -7.05 -4.05 -2.15
C LEU A 455 -8.20 -5.05 -2.36
N LEU A 456 -7.89 -6.25 -2.82
CA LEU A 456 -8.87 -7.31 -3.02
C LEU A 456 -9.57 -7.68 -1.70
N MET A 457 -8.84 -7.88 -0.61
CA MET A 457 -9.44 -8.17 0.69
C MET A 457 -10.35 -7.02 1.15
N MET A 458 -9.85 -5.78 1.08
CA MET A 458 -10.56 -4.61 1.61
C MET A 458 -11.82 -4.29 0.83
N THR A 459 -11.78 -4.37 -0.49
CA THR A 459 -12.96 -4.12 -1.34
C THR A 459 -14.10 -5.11 -1.05
N HIS A 460 -13.78 -6.38 -0.85
CA HIS A 460 -14.77 -7.40 -0.46
C HIS A 460 -15.32 -7.16 0.95
N VAL A 461 -14.47 -6.84 1.92
CA VAL A 461 -14.91 -6.52 3.29
C VAL A 461 -15.79 -5.28 3.31
N ILE A 462 -15.48 -4.26 2.49
CA ILE A 462 -16.30 -3.04 2.35
C ILE A 462 -17.68 -3.37 1.78
N LEU A 463 -17.76 -4.14 0.69
CA LEU A 463 -19.03 -4.54 0.09
C LEU A 463 -19.86 -5.43 1.03
N TRP A 464 -19.22 -6.34 1.76
CA TRP A 464 -19.88 -7.16 2.78
C TRP A 464 -20.42 -6.30 3.93
N ALA A 465 -19.60 -5.37 4.44
CA ALA A 465 -20.03 -4.43 5.47
C ALA A 465 -21.21 -3.59 4.97
N PHE A 466 -21.13 -3.05 3.75
CA PHE A 466 -22.22 -2.31 3.11
C PHE A 466 -23.50 -3.15 3.03
N ALA A 467 -23.42 -4.41 2.59
CA ALA A 467 -24.57 -5.32 2.51
C ALA A 467 -25.29 -5.48 3.86
N LYS A 468 -24.55 -5.46 4.97
CA LYS A 468 -25.07 -5.62 6.33
C LYS A 468 -25.65 -4.34 6.94
N VAL A 469 -25.13 -3.18 6.58
CA VAL A 469 -25.52 -1.90 7.21
C VAL A 469 -26.46 -1.03 6.38
N SER A 470 -26.53 -1.24 5.07
CA SER A 470 -27.35 -0.46 4.14
C SER A 470 -28.81 -0.93 4.08
N ASP A 471 -29.72 0.00 3.77
CA ASP A 471 -31.13 -0.32 3.52
C ASP A 471 -31.37 -0.85 2.10
N ARG A 472 -32.58 -1.37 1.84
CA ARG A 472 -32.95 -1.91 0.53
C ARG A 472 -32.81 -0.89 -0.61
N LYS A 473 -33.13 0.38 -0.35
CA LYS A 473 -33.07 1.44 -1.37
C LYS A 473 -31.63 1.75 -1.78
N MET A 474 -30.70 1.75 -0.82
CA MET A 474 -29.27 1.93 -1.07
C MET A 474 -28.71 0.76 -1.91
N LYS A 475 -29.06 -0.48 -1.56
CA LYS A 475 -28.66 -1.69 -2.32
C LYS A 475 -29.18 -1.63 -3.77
N GLU A 476 -30.46 -1.29 -3.97
CA GLU A 476 -31.07 -1.15 -5.29
C GLU A 476 -30.40 -0.04 -6.14
N ASN A 477 -30.08 1.11 -5.53
CA ASN A 477 -29.39 2.21 -6.21
C ASN A 477 -27.97 1.79 -6.65
N LEU A 478 -27.21 1.11 -5.78
CA LEU A 478 -25.89 0.58 -6.11
C LEU A 478 -25.96 -0.39 -7.31
N MET A 479 -26.86 -1.37 -7.26
CA MET A 479 -27.03 -2.34 -8.35
C MET A 479 -27.43 -1.66 -9.66
N LYS A 480 -28.31 -0.66 -9.61
CA LYS A 480 -28.70 0.13 -10.79
C LYS A 480 -27.50 0.86 -11.40
N ARG A 481 -26.63 1.48 -10.58
CA ARG A 481 -25.43 2.18 -11.06
C ARG A 481 -24.42 1.23 -11.68
N LEU A 482 -24.22 0.06 -11.07
CA LEU A 482 -23.32 -0.98 -11.58
C LEU A 482 -23.78 -1.53 -12.94
N ARG A 483 -25.06 -1.92 -13.05
CA ARG A 483 -25.65 -2.43 -14.31
C ARG A 483 -25.70 -1.38 -15.42
N ALA A 484 -25.66 -0.08 -15.08
CA ALA A 484 -25.59 0.99 -16.07
C ALA A 484 -24.17 1.13 -16.68
N LYS A 485 -23.12 0.75 -15.94
CA LYS A 485 -21.73 0.84 -16.40
C LYS A 485 -21.25 -0.43 -17.08
N GLU A 486 -21.68 -1.59 -16.57
CA GLU A 486 -21.23 -2.89 -17.05
C GLU A 486 -22.46 -3.80 -17.24
N GLY A 487 -22.41 -4.65 -18.27
CA GLY A 487 -23.47 -5.64 -18.53
C GLY A 487 -23.54 -6.71 -17.45
N ASP A 488 -24.31 -7.77 -17.70
CA ASP A 488 -24.43 -8.86 -16.74
C ASP A 488 -23.09 -9.58 -16.56
N SER A 489 -22.59 -9.67 -15.32
CA SER A 489 -21.32 -10.33 -14.99
C SER A 489 -21.49 -11.30 -13.82
N THR A 490 -20.65 -12.33 -13.77
CA THR A 490 -20.67 -13.34 -12.69
C THR A 490 -20.57 -12.68 -11.32
N PHE A 491 -19.75 -11.64 -11.19
CA PHE A 491 -19.59 -10.89 -9.94
C PHE A 491 -20.85 -10.10 -9.57
N LEU A 492 -21.53 -9.46 -10.53
CA LEU A 492 -22.77 -8.74 -10.25
C LEU A 492 -23.87 -9.68 -9.77
N ASN A 493 -23.94 -10.91 -10.32
CA ASN A 493 -24.87 -11.92 -9.86
C ASN A 493 -24.57 -12.39 -8.43
N ILE A 494 -23.28 -12.56 -8.08
CA ILE A 494 -22.87 -12.85 -6.69
C ILE A 494 -23.29 -11.71 -5.75
N LEU A 495 -23.07 -10.45 -6.17
CA LEU A 495 -23.39 -9.29 -5.36
C LEU A 495 -24.91 -9.13 -5.17
N GLU A 496 -25.70 -9.41 -6.21
CA GLU A 496 -27.16 -9.39 -6.15
C GLU A 496 -27.69 -10.45 -5.18
N CYS A 497 -27.16 -11.67 -5.23
CA CYS A 497 -27.49 -12.73 -4.27
C CYS A 497 -27.16 -12.32 -2.82
N GLU A 498 -26.04 -11.61 -2.59
CA GLU A 498 -25.69 -11.12 -1.25
C GLU A 498 -26.64 -10.00 -0.77
N PHE A 499 -27.22 -9.22 -1.68
CA PHE A 499 -28.15 -8.13 -1.36
C PHE A 499 -29.60 -8.56 -1.23
N GLN A 500 -29.97 -9.74 -1.74
CA GLN A 500 -31.27 -10.33 -1.47
C GLN A 500 -31.37 -10.61 0.04
N ASP A 501 -32.25 -9.86 0.71
CA ASP A 501 -32.54 -10.10 2.11
C ASP A 501 -33.03 -11.54 2.27
N SER A 502 -32.50 -12.25 3.25
CA SER A 502 -33.07 -13.50 3.73
C SER A 502 -34.41 -13.20 4.42
N ASN A 503 -35.41 -12.78 3.65
CA ASN A 503 -36.76 -12.58 4.13
C ASN A 503 -37.45 -13.95 4.22
N GLU A 504 -37.71 -14.36 5.46
CA GLU A 504 -39.02 -14.77 5.98
C GLU A 504 -39.95 -15.72 5.23
N ASP A 505 -39.60 -16.35 4.11
CA ASP A 505 -40.39 -17.47 3.57
C ASP A 505 -39.49 -18.53 2.95
N GLY A 506 -39.66 -19.77 3.42
CA GLY A 506 -38.77 -20.90 3.20
C GLY A 506 -38.83 -21.52 1.80
N GLU A 507 -38.42 -20.79 0.76
CA GLU A 507 -38.08 -21.38 -0.53
C GLU A 507 -36.74 -20.85 -1.05
N GLY A 508 -35.65 -21.51 -0.65
CA GLY A 508 -34.31 -21.25 -1.18
C GLY A 508 -34.22 -21.69 -2.64
N LEU A 509 -34.00 -20.75 -3.55
CA LEU A 509 -33.62 -21.03 -4.92
C LEU A 509 -32.20 -21.62 -4.94
N ARG A 510 -32.11 -22.91 -5.22
CA ARG A 510 -30.86 -23.66 -5.42
C ARG A 510 -30.24 -23.21 -6.77
N LEU A 511 -29.16 -22.42 -6.74
CA LEU A 511 -28.20 -22.44 -7.83
C LEU A 511 -27.10 -23.44 -7.49
N ASP A 512 -27.13 -24.60 -8.12
CA ASP A 512 -26.02 -25.55 -8.12
C ASP A 512 -24.88 -24.94 -8.96
N LEU A 513 -24.00 -24.18 -8.30
CA LEU A 513 -22.68 -23.86 -8.85
C LEU A 513 -21.75 -25.02 -8.47
N ASP A 514 -21.56 -25.95 -9.41
CA ASP A 514 -20.58 -27.04 -9.28
C ASP A 514 -19.16 -26.45 -9.23
N ILE A 515 -18.70 -26.11 -8.02
CA ILE A 515 -17.30 -25.77 -7.75
C ILE A 515 -16.57 -27.10 -7.52
N ASN A 516 -15.80 -27.50 -8.52
CA ASN A 516 -15.00 -28.74 -8.50
C ASN A 516 -13.83 -28.61 -7.51
N ILE A 517 -14.08 -28.90 -6.24
CA ILE A 517 -13.06 -28.94 -5.19
C ILE A 517 -12.33 -30.28 -5.30
N GLY A 518 -11.16 -30.25 -5.94
CA GLY A 518 -10.21 -31.36 -5.89
C GLY A 518 -9.65 -31.55 -4.49
N GLY A 519 -10.17 -32.51 -3.74
CA GLY A 519 -9.55 -33.02 -2.51
C GLY A 519 -10.53 -33.51 -1.45
N ASN A 520 -10.61 -34.84 -1.29
CA ASN A 520 -11.39 -35.59 -0.30
C ASN A 520 -11.45 -34.95 1.11
N LEU A 521 -12.55 -34.27 1.43
CA LEU A 521 -13.07 -34.09 2.78
C LEU A 521 -14.58 -34.31 2.73
N LYS A 522 -15.02 -35.51 3.11
CA LYS A 522 -16.45 -35.78 3.38
C LYS A 522 -16.82 -35.10 4.69
N MET A 523 -17.72 -34.12 4.64
CA MET A 523 -18.45 -33.67 5.83
C MET A 523 -19.95 -33.83 5.61
N ASP A 524 -20.60 -34.35 6.65
CA ASP A 524 -22.01 -34.74 6.69
C ASP A 524 -22.97 -33.59 6.42
N HIS A 525 -24.05 -33.91 5.71
CA HIS A 525 -25.16 -33.03 5.41
C HIS A 525 -26.00 -32.73 6.65
N GLN A 526 -25.78 -31.59 7.31
CA GLN A 526 -26.78 -30.98 8.19
C GLN A 526 -26.82 -29.44 8.07
N LYS A 527 -27.88 -28.99 7.37
CA LYS A 527 -28.59 -27.69 7.39
C LYS A 527 -28.02 -26.57 8.30
N ILE A 528 -27.48 -25.50 7.71
CA ILE A 528 -27.55 -24.11 8.24
C ILE A 528 -27.50 -23.10 7.06
N ASN A 529 -28.51 -22.21 6.96
CA ASN A 529 -28.63 -20.98 6.14
C ASN A 529 -27.47 -20.61 5.18
N ALA A 530 -27.35 -21.32 4.05
CA ALA A 530 -26.21 -21.24 3.14
C ALA A 530 -26.23 -20.07 2.13
N VAL A 531 -27.21 -19.16 2.19
CA VAL A 531 -27.38 -18.06 1.21
C VAL A 531 -26.70 -16.75 1.64
N SER A 532 -26.44 -16.55 2.94
CA SER A 532 -25.73 -15.36 3.40
C SER A 532 -24.21 -15.61 3.37
N LYS A 533 -23.43 -14.73 2.72
CA LYS A 533 -21.96 -14.70 2.65
C LYS A 533 -21.30 -15.34 1.41
N VAL A 534 -21.96 -15.29 0.25
CA VAL A 534 -21.35 -15.69 -1.04
C VAL A 534 -20.19 -14.75 -1.40
N LEU A 535 -20.30 -13.47 -1.03
CA LEU A 535 -19.26 -12.47 -1.32
C LEU A 535 -17.92 -12.77 -0.64
N LEU A 536 -17.94 -13.21 0.62
CA LEU A 536 -16.71 -13.56 1.36
C LEU A 536 -16.06 -14.85 0.84
N ARG A 537 -16.87 -15.81 0.35
CA ARG A 537 -16.37 -17.01 -0.32
C ARG A 537 -15.69 -16.67 -1.64
N SER A 538 -16.33 -15.84 -2.46
CA SER A 538 -15.74 -15.30 -3.70
C SER A 538 -14.41 -14.59 -3.44
N ALA A 539 -14.34 -13.79 -2.37
CA ALA A 539 -13.10 -13.14 -1.94
C ALA A 539 -12.00 -14.15 -1.60
N ALA A 540 -12.32 -15.20 -0.83
CA ALA A 540 -11.38 -16.24 -0.46
C ALA A 540 -10.83 -16.98 -1.71
N ASP A 541 -11.70 -17.33 -2.65
CA ASP A 541 -11.32 -17.98 -3.91
C ASP A 541 -10.38 -17.12 -4.76
N MET A 542 -10.66 -15.81 -4.84
CA MET A 542 -9.76 -14.87 -5.54
C MET A 542 -8.42 -14.71 -4.83
N LEU A 543 -8.41 -14.64 -3.50
CA LEU A 543 -7.18 -14.53 -2.71
C LEU A 543 -6.31 -15.79 -2.81
N MET A 544 -6.89 -16.99 -2.94
CA MET A 544 -6.13 -18.21 -3.19
C MET A 544 -5.32 -18.16 -4.49
N ARG A 545 -5.73 -17.35 -5.48
CA ARG A 545 -4.99 -17.16 -6.74
C ARG A 545 -3.67 -16.41 -6.55
N PHE A 546 -3.53 -15.65 -5.45
CA PHE A 546 -2.27 -15.06 -5.00
C PHE A 546 -1.39 -16.06 -4.21
N GLY A 547 -1.71 -17.36 -4.22
CA GLY A 547 -1.26 -18.41 -3.31
C GLY A 547 0.25 -18.65 -3.12
N THR A 548 1.12 -17.89 -3.78
CA THR A 548 2.55 -17.76 -3.43
C THR A 548 2.76 -16.93 -2.17
N TRP A 549 1.86 -15.98 -1.89
CA TRP A 549 1.91 -15.10 -0.74
C TRP A 549 1.18 -15.71 0.44
N GLY A 550 1.91 -15.96 1.53
CA GLY A 550 1.33 -16.57 2.71
C GLY A 550 0.23 -15.72 3.35
N VAL A 551 0.37 -14.39 3.31
CA VAL A 551 -0.66 -13.47 3.78
C VAL A 551 -1.98 -13.63 3.02
N ALA A 552 -1.95 -13.86 1.70
CA ALA A 552 -3.16 -13.98 0.90
C ALA A 552 -3.95 -15.24 1.30
N LEU A 553 -3.24 -16.33 1.58
CA LEU A 553 -3.84 -17.57 2.06
C LEU A 553 -4.44 -17.42 3.47
N ASP A 554 -3.75 -16.72 4.37
CA ASP A 554 -4.26 -16.47 5.72
C ASP A 554 -5.49 -15.54 5.69
N MET A 555 -5.48 -14.53 4.82
CA MET A 555 -6.63 -13.65 4.56
C MET A 555 -7.79 -14.44 3.94
N ALA A 556 -7.53 -15.32 2.97
CA ALA A 556 -8.54 -16.19 2.36
C ALA A 556 -9.19 -17.10 3.42
N LEU A 557 -8.38 -17.73 4.28
CA LEU A 557 -8.88 -18.57 5.37
C LEU A 557 -9.74 -17.76 6.36
N LEU A 558 -9.31 -16.54 6.72
CA LEU A 558 -10.09 -15.65 7.58
C LEU A 558 -11.46 -15.35 6.98
N LEU A 559 -11.51 -14.95 5.70
CA LEU A 559 -12.77 -14.64 5.03
C LEU A 559 -13.64 -15.89 4.85
N HIS A 560 -13.04 -17.04 4.55
CA HIS A 560 -13.74 -18.32 4.44
C HIS A 560 -14.41 -18.72 5.77
N LEU A 561 -13.68 -18.70 6.88
CA LEU A 561 -14.22 -19.02 8.20
C LEU A 561 -15.36 -18.07 8.62
N ARG A 562 -15.27 -16.79 8.24
CA ARG A 562 -16.35 -15.81 8.43
C ARG A 562 -17.53 -16.03 7.48
N GLY A 563 -17.27 -16.59 6.31
CA GLY A 563 -18.25 -17.07 5.36
C GLY A 563 -19.06 -18.28 5.85
N GLU A 564 -18.47 -19.10 6.71
CA GLU A 564 -19.10 -20.34 7.24
C GLU A 564 -19.85 -20.14 8.56
N GLY A 565 -19.26 -19.39 9.52
CA GLY A 565 -19.86 -19.10 10.83
C GLY A 565 -20.52 -17.75 10.87
#